data_AF-W2T2F1-F1
#
_entry.id   AF-W2T2F1-F1
#
_cell.length_a   1.000
_cell.length_b   1.000
_cell.length_c   1.000
_cell.angle_alpha   90.00
_cell.angle_beta   90.00
_cell.angle_gamma   90.00
#
_symmetry.space_group_name_H-M   'P 1'
#
loop_
_entity.id
_entity.type
_entity.pdbx_description
1 polymer ?
#
loop_
_entity_poly.entity_id
_entity_poly.type
_entity_poly.pdbx_seq_one_letter_code
_entity_poly.pdbx_strand_id
1 'polypeptide(L)'
;MGGYLSSSSTDSSPTYFDLYAELEKTRIERQLAIQQLLEHRRRAYKLAEEREKLKWSASGGGVMMIFCLFSWFHHKNMLHLLPIFPTLSYLGYETHYCYGNKAALIDRVANQIREENIDELVPNTISVQDMGQTTSQRVPEQRAAELKLLNDDFIEAEIMLKNLQFAQERATKFVRLQDLFTFEFGAAATVTCILVAAGAIYKRKDFAIPIAPLIMGLGYRYDNAFGEKHEVVREHAETLLKANDERLKVVGGPLTLKEVDAYRERHFQ
;
A
#
# COMPACT_ATOMS: atom_id res chain seq x y z
N MET A 1 -46.68 23.15 -60.64
CA MET A 1 -45.76 23.75 -59.66
C MET A 1 -45.64 22.78 -58.50
N GLY A 2 -44.59 21.96 -58.54
CA GLY A 2 -44.28 20.97 -57.50
C GLY A 2 -43.26 21.56 -56.52
N GLY A 3 -43.40 21.20 -55.26
CA GLY A 3 -42.49 21.60 -54.19
C GLY A 3 -42.72 20.74 -52.96
N TYR A 4 -42.33 19.46 -53.03
CA TYR A 4 -42.20 18.60 -51.87
C TYR A 4 -40.93 19.02 -51.12
N LEU A 5 -41.07 19.77 -50.02
CA LEU A 5 -39.99 19.97 -49.07
C LEU A 5 -39.88 18.70 -48.21
N SER A 6 -39.00 17.80 -48.63
CA SER A 6 -38.51 16.72 -47.78
C SER A 6 -37.49 17.31 -46.81
N SER A 7 -37.89 17.48 -45.55
CA SER A 7 -36.97 17.75 -44.45
C SER A 7 -36.15 16.47 -44.20
N SER A 8 -34.98 16.36 -44.82
CA SER A 8 -34.00 15.34 -44.44
C SER A 8 -33.45 15.72 -43.07
N SER A 9 -33.98 15.10 -42.02
CA SER A 9 -33.28 14.96 -40.75
C SER A 9 -32.00 14.17 -41.01
N THR A 10 -30.88 14.86 -41.07
CA THR A 10 -29.54 14.27 -41.03
C THR A 10 -29.34 13.67 -39.65
N ASP A 11 -29.83 12.45 -39.43
CA ASP A 11 -29.34 11.58 -38.36
C ASP A 11 -27.90 11.21 -38.73
N SER A 12 -26.95 12.00 -38.24
CA SER A 12 -25.53 11.67 -38.32
C SER A 12 -25.24 10.52 -37.37
N SER A 13 -25.36 9.28 -37.87
CA SER A 13 -24.84 8.11 -37.17
C SER A 13 -23.34 8.34 -36.87
N PRO A 14 -22.87 8.06 -35.65
CA PRO A 14 -21.48 8.33 -35.27
C PRO A 14 -20.51 7.61 -36.20
N THR A 15 -19.47 8.31 -36.63
CA THR A 15 -18.43 7.76 -37.50
C THR A 15 -17.69 6.64 -36.75
N TYR A 16 -17.18 5.62 -37.45
CA TYR A 16 -16.39 4.53 -36.86
C TYR A 16 -15.35 5.02 -35.85
N PHE A 17 -14.61 6.07 -36.23
CA PHE A 17 -13.58 6.67 -35.40
C PHE A 17 -14.15 7.23 -34.08
N ASP A 18 -15.32 7.87 -34.12
CA ASP A 18 -15.95 8.48 -32.95
C ASP A 18 -16.41 7.41 -31.95
N LEU A 19 -16.96 6.30 -32.44
CA LEU A 19 -17.40 5.18 -31.60
C LEU A 19 -16.23 4.43 -30.96
N TYR A 20 -15.13 4.24 -31.71
CA TYR A 20 -13.90 3.65 -31.15
C TYR A 20 -13.26 4.58 -30.12
N ALA A 21 -13.17 5.88 -30.40
CA ALA A 21 -12.62 6.86 -29.47
C ALA A 21 -13.45 6.94 -28.17
N GLU A 22 -14.79 6.85 -28.27
CA GLU A 22 -15.66 6.82 -27.09
C GLU A 22 -15.47 5.53 -26.26
N LEU A 23 -15.33 4.38 -26.91
CA LEU A 23 -15.05 3.10 -26.24
C LEU A 23 -13.67 3.10 -25.56
N GLU A 24 -12.64 3.60 -26.23
CA GLU A 24 -11.29 3.73 -25.67
C GLU A 24 -11.27 4.67 -24.47
N LYS A 25 -11.91 5.83 -24.59
CA LYS A 25 -12.06 6.76 -23.48
C LYS A 25 -12.74 6.09 -22.28
N THR A 26 -13.86 5.40 -22.52
CA THR A 26 -14.59 4.67 -21.47
C THR A 26 -13.72 3.59 -20.83
N ARG A 27 -12.91 2.88 -21.62
CA ARG A 27 -11.96 1.86 -21.13
C ARG A 27 -10.92 2.49 -20.21
N ILE A 28 -10.30 3.60 -20.63
CA ILE A 28 -9.27 4.28 -19.84
C ILE A 28 -9.85 4.80 -18.52
N GLU A 29 -11.03 5.44 -18.55
CA GLU A 29 -11.71 5.92 -17.33
C GLU A 29 -11.97 4.79 -16.33
N ARG A 30 -12.40 3.62 -16.82
CA ARG A 30 -12.63 2.44 -15.97
C ARG A 30 -11.33 1.90 -15.39
N GLN A 31 -10.28 1.76 -16.21
CA GLN A 31 -8.97 1.30 -15.74
C GLN A 31 -8.38 2.25 -14.68
N LEU A 32 -8.54 3.55 -14.89
CA LEU A 32 -8.15 4.59 -13.94
C LEU A 32 -8.90 4.46 -12.62
N ALA A 33 -10.22 4.31 -12.67
CA ALA A 33 -11.05 4.11 -11.49
C ALA A 33 -10.68 2.83 -10.72
N ILE A 34 -10.39 1.74 -11.44
CA ILE A 34 -9.92 0.48 -10.84
C ILE A 34 -8.58 0.66 -10.15
N GLN A 35 -7.62 1.35 -10.79
CA GLN A 35 -6.31 1.61 -10.20
C GLN A 35 -6.44 2.44 -8.92
N GLN A 36 -7.26 3.50 -8.94
CA GLN A 36 -7.53 4.32 -7.75
C GLN A 36 -8.15 3.50 -6.63
N LEU A 37 -9.11 2.63 -6.94
CA LEU A 37 -9.76 1.77 -5.97
C LEU A 37 -8.78 0.73 -5.37
N LEU A 38 -7.90 0.17 -6.19
CA LEU A 38 -6.85 -0.74 -5.72
C LEU A 38 -5.82 0.00 -4.85
N GLU A 39 -5.44 1.22 -5.22
CA GLU A 39 -4.53 2.04 -4.42
C GLU A 39 -5.15 2.40 -3.06
N HIS A 40 -6.42 2.80 -3.05
CA HIS A 40 -7.17 3.10 -1.84
C HIS A 40 -7.21 1.89 -0.89
N ARG A 41 -7.48 0.69 -1.43
CA ARG A 41 -7.40 -0.57 -0.67
C ARG A 41 -5.99 -0.81 -0.13
N ARG A 42 -4.95 -0.66 -0.94
CA ARG A 42 -3.54 -0.85 -0.50
C ARG A 42 -3.15 0.09 0.63
N ARG A 43 -3.57 1.37 0.58
CA ARG A 43 -3.33 2.34 1.65
C ARG A 43 -4.01 1.92 2.95
N ALA A 44 -5.26 1.45 2.88
CA ALA A 44 -5.98 0.94 4.05
C ALA A 44 -5.28 -0.26 4.69
N TYR A 45 -4.82 -1.22 3.88
CA TYR A 45 -4.03 -2.35 4.36
C TYR A 45 -2.73 -1.91 5.03
N LYS A 46 -1.99 -0.97 4.41
CA LYS A 46 -0.74 -0.46 4.96
C LYS A 46 -0.97 0.25 6.30
N LEU A 47 -2.00 1.08 6.41
CA LEU A 47 -2.33 1.77 7.66
C LEU A 47 -2.76 0.80 8.76
N ALA A 48 -3.54 -0.23 8.43
CA ALA A 48 -3.92 -1.28 9.37
C ALA A 48 -2.70 -2.08 9.86
N GLU A 49 -1.74 -2.38 8.97
CA GLU A 49 -0.50 -3.07 9.33
C GLU A 49 0.36 -2.25 10.30
N GLU A 50 0.53 -0.95 10.07
CA GLU A 50 1.28 -0.07 10.97
C GLU A 50 0.61 0.06 12.34
N ARG A 51 -0.73 0.06 12.41
CA ARG A 51 -1.46 0.04 13.69
C ARG A 51 -1.18 -1.23 14.50
N GLU A 52 -1.13 -2.37 13.82
CA GLU A 52 -0.85 -3.64 14.49
C GLU A 52 0.61 -3.72 14.95
N LYS A 53 1.54 -3.24 14.13
CA LYS A 53 2.96 -3.08 14.51
C LYS A 53 3.13 -2.12 15.69
N LEU A 54 2.35 -1.05 15.76
CA LEU A 54 2.37 -0.09 16.85
C LEU A 54 1.91 -0.73 18.16
N LYS A 55 0.91 -1.61 18.18
CA LYS A 55 0.49 -2.32 19.41
C LYS A 55 1.67 -3.09 20.03
N TRP A 56 2.36 -3.88 19.21
CA TRP A 56 3.53 -4.65 19.62
C TRP A 56 4.74 -3.79 19.99
N SER A 57 4.98 -2.70 19.25
CA SER A 57 6.08 -1.78 19.53
C SER A 57 5.82 -0.98 20.81
N ALA A 58 4.57 -0.60 21.08
CA ALA A 58 4.15 0.11 22.27
C ALA A 58 4.25 -0.77 23.52
N SER A 59 3.79 -2.03 23.45
CA SER A 59 3.93 -2.98 24.57
C SER A 59 5.41 -3.25 24.86
N GLY A 60 6.24 -3.46 23.82
CA GLY A 60 7.66 -3.70 23.99
C GLY A 60 8.44 -2.49 24.52
N GLY A 61 8.13 -1.29 23.99
CA GLY A 61 8.68 -0.04 24.50
C GLY A 61 8.27 0.23 25.94
N GLY A 62 7.03 -0.10 26.32
CA GLY A 62 6.52 0.00 27.69
C GLY A 62 7.32 -0.84 28.68
N VAL A 63 7.54 -2.11 28.36
CA VAL A 63 8.36 -3.02 29.18
C VAL A 63 9.79 -2.48 29.31
N MET A 64 10.40 -2.04 28.22
CA MET A 64 11.74 -1.44 28.24
C MET A 64 11.81 -0.21 29.14
N MET A 65 10.81 0.69 29.05
CA MET A 65 10.74 1.87 29.92
C MET A 65 10.65 1.50 31.40
N ILE A 66 9.88 0.47 31.76
CA ILE A 66 9.80 -0.03 33.14
C ILE A 66 11.17 -0.54 33.62
N PHE A 67 11.88 -1.31 32.81
CA PHE A 67 13.23 -1.78 33.14
C PHE A 67 14.24 -0.63 33.29
N CYS A 68 14.19 0.37 32.41
CA CYS A 68 15.01 1.58 32.52
C CYS A 68 14.72 2.35 33.80
N LEU A 69 13.44 2.52 34.17
CA LEU A 69 13.03 3.19 35.41
C LEU A 69 13.48 2.42 36.65
N PHE A 70 13.33 1.09 36.63
CA PHE A 70 13.78 0.23 37.72
C PHE A 70 15.31 0.26 37.88
N SER A 71 16.04 0.21 36.77
CA SER A 71 17.50 0.32 36.75
C SER A 71 17.97 1.68 37.28
N TRP A 72 17.31 2.77 36.88
CA TRP A 72 17.58 4.10 37.43
C TRP A 72 17.35 4.16 38.94
N PHE A 73 16.24 3.60 39.44
CA PHE A 73 15.92 3.60 40.87
C PHE A 73 16.97 2.83 41.70
N HIS A 74 17.45 1.69 41.18
CA HIS A 74 18.43 0.86 41.87
C HIS A 74 19.84 1.47 41.87
N HIS A 75 20.28 2.04 40.74
CA HIS A 75 21.64 2.57 40.60
C HIS A 75 21.77 4.06 40.90
N LYS A 76 20.65 4.78 41.11
CA LYS A 76 20.57 6.23 41.30
C LYS A 76 21.29 7.03 40.19
N ASN A 77 21.45 6.45 39.01
CA ASN A 77 22.17 7.03 37.89
C ASN A 77 21.20 7.35 36.74
N MET A 78 21.08 8.64 36.39
CA MET A 78 20.13 9.10 35.36
C MET A 78 20.49 8.60 33.95
N LEU A 79 21.70 8.12 33.71
CA LEU A 79 22.10 7.57 32.40
C LEU A 79 21.23 6.38 31.95
N HIS A 80 20.60 5.65 32.89
CA HIS A 80 19.70 4.54 32.56
C HIS A 80 18.37 4.97 31.92
N LEU A 81 18.02 6.27 31.98
CA LEU A 81 16.85 6.84 31.32
C LEU A 81 17.12 7.21 29.86
N LEU A 82 18.38 7.23 29.41
CA LEU A 82 18.75 7.66 28.05
C LEU A 82 17.99 6.89 26.95
N PRO A 83 17.78 5.56 27.04
CA PRO A 83 17.01 4.81 26.03
C PRO A 83 15.52 5.18 25.95
N ILE A 84 14.96 5.86 26.97
CA ILE A 84 13.55 6.25 26.99
C ILE A 84 13.27 7.38 25.98
N PHE A 85 14.21 8.30 25.77
CA PHE A 85 13.99 9.43 24.88
C PHE A 85 13.80 9.01 23.40
N PRO A 86 14.68 8.19 22.79
CA PRO A 86 14.48 7.72 21.42
C PRO A 86 13.24 6.84 21.27
N THR A 87 12.93 6.01 22.27
CA THR A 87 11.76 5.11 22.22
C THR A 87 10.45 5.88 22.29
N LEU A 88 10.32 6.85 23.19
CA LEU A 88 9.16 7.75 23.23
C LEU A 88 9.02 8.59 21.97
N SER A 89 10.13 9.09 21.42
CA SER A 89 10.11 9.89 20.19
C SER A 89 9.64 9.05 18.99
N TYR A 90 10.13 7.82 18.87
CA TYR A 90 9.73 6.88 17.82
C TYR A 90 8.25 6.48 17.97
N LEU A 91 7.82 6.08 19.17
CA LEU A 91 6.43 5.72 19.44
C LEU A 91 5.48 6.90 19.25
N GLY A 92 5.90 8.11 19.62
CA GLY A 92 5.16 9.34 19.39
C GLY A 92 4.97 9.62 17.91
N TYR A 93 6.02 9.45 17.10
CA TYR A 93 5.94 9.57 15.65
C TYR A 93 4.97 8.54 15.05
N GLU A 94 5.11 7.26 15.38
CA GLU A 94 4.26 6.18 14.86
C GLU A 94 2.80 6.34 15.30
N THR A 95 2.56 6.78 16.54
CA THR A 95 1.22 7.10 17.03
C THR A 95 0.62 8.27 16.27
N HIS A 96 1.40 9.32 16.03
CA HIS A 96 0.95 10.47 15.26
C HIS A 96 0.76 10.15 13.76
N TYR A 97 1.45 9.13 13.25
CA TYR A 97 1.25 8.59 11.90
C TYR A 97 -0.01 7.73 11.80
N CYS A 98 -0.24 6.81 12.73
CA CYS A 98 -1.38 5.89 12.71
C CYS A 98 -2.71 6.56 13.09
N TYR A 99 -2.66 7.48 14.07
CA TYR A 99 -3.84 8.07 14.72
C TYR A 99 -3.93 9.60 14.60
N GLY A 100 -2.86 10.29 14.21
CA GLY A 100 -2.79 11.75 14.12
C GLY A 100 -2.95 12.30 12.70
N ASN A 101 -2.42 13.52 12.49
CA ASN A 101 -2.50 14.23 11.20
C ASN A 101 -1.23 14.06 10.35
N LYS A 102 -0.29 13.16 10.72
CA LYS A 102 0.96 13.04 9.98
C LYS A 102 0.73 12.52 8.55
N ALA A 103 -0.20 11.59 8.36
CA ALA A 103 -0.55 11.07 7.03
C ALA A 103 -1.00 12.21 6.10
N ALA A 104 -1.96 13.03 6.54
CA ALA A 104 -2.44 14.18 5.76
C ALA A 104 -1.41 15.33 5.64
N LEU A 105 -0.45 15.44 6.56
CA LEU A 105 0.71 16.33 6.37
C LEU A 105 1.63 15.80 5.27
N ILE A 106 1.93 14.50 5.28
CA ILE A 106 2.73 13.84 4.24
C ILE A 106 2.03 14.00 2.89
N ASP A 107 0.71 13.82 2.82
CA ASP A 107 -0.04 14.02 1.58
C ASP A 107 0.05 15.46 1.08
N ARG A 108 -0.05 16.45 1.98
CA ARG A 108 0.12 17.87 1.61
C ARG A 108 1.51 18.18 1.08
N VAL A 109 2.55 17.69 1.75
CA VAL A 109 3.94 17.88 1.32
C VAL A 109 4.23 17.13 0.02
N ALA A 110 3.68 15.92 -0.14
CA ALA A 110 3.81 15.14 -1.36
C ALA A 110 3.09 15.81 -2.54
N ASN A 111 1.93 16.45 -2.32
CA ASN A 111 1.26 17.25 -3.34
C ASN A 111 2.10 18.45 -3.78
N GLN A 112 2.70 19.16 -2.82
CA GLN A 112 3.57 20.28 -3.11
C GLN A 112 4.81 19.84 -3.91
N ILE A 113 5.47 18.75 -3.49
CA ILE A 113 6.62 18.19 -4.21
C ILE A 113 6.21 17.72 -5.61
N ARG A 114 5.03 17.10 -5.74
CA ARG A 114 4.46 16.72 -7.04
C ARG A 114 4.34 17.96 -7.92
N GLU A 115 3.70 19.02 -7.46
CA GLU A 115 3.49 20.24 -8.26
C GLU A 115 4.80 20.95 -8.63
N GLU A 116 5.80 20.92 -7.74
CA GLU A 116 7.09 21.58 -7.94
C GLU A 116 8.07 20.77 -8.82
N ASN A 117 8.02 19.42 -8.78
CA ASN A 117 9.04 18.54 -9.39
C ASN A 117 8.44 17.37 -10.20
N ILE A 118 7.33 17.57 -10.91
CA ILE A 118 6.67 16.53 -11.74
C ILE A 118 7.71 15.80 -12.63
N ASP A 119 8.58 16.56 -13.27
CA ASP A 119 9.49 16.06 -14.30
C ASP A 119 10.64 15.21 -13.72
N GLU A 120 10.94 15.32 -12.40
CA GLU A 120 11.97 14.52 -11.72
C GLU A 120 11.39 13.21 -11.14
N LEU A 121 10.10 13.19 -10.81
CA LEU A 121 9.42 12.06 -10.16
C LEU A 121 8.97 10.97 -11.14
N VAL A 122 8.79 11.30 -12.41
CA VAL A 122 8.30 10.34 -13.41
C VAL A 122 9.48 9.64 -14.08
N PRO A 123 9.57 8.29 -14.01
CA PRO A 123 10.57 7.57 -14.79
C PRO A 123 10.34 7.80 -16.28
N ASN A 124 11.43 7.93 -17.06
CA ASN A 124 11.38 8.10 -18.51
C ASN A 124 10.40 7.11 -19.15
N THR A 125 9.39 7.65 -19.81
CA THR A 125 8.31 6.87 -20.42
C THR A 125 8.79 6.13 -21.66
N ILE A 126 8.42 4.86 -21.78
CA ILE A 126 8.59 4.09 -23.02
C ILE A 126 7.57 4.63 -24.03
N SER A 127 8.07 5.22 -25.12
CA SER A 127 7.27 5.67 -26.26
C SER A 127 6.54 4.48 -26.87
N VAL A 128 5.21 4.51 -26.84
CA VAL A 128 4.36 3.53 -27.53
C VAL A 128 4.16 4.00 -28.98
N GLN A 129 5.26 4.07 -29.73
CA GLN A 129 5.25 4.09 -31.20
C GLN A 129 5.24 2.64 -31.66
N ASP A 130 4.08 1.99 -31.58
CA ASP A 130 3.69 0.86 -32.43
C ASP A 130 2.39 0.27 -31.89
N MET A 131 1.25 0.87 -32.23
CA MET A 131 -0.01 0.13 -32.28
C MET A 131 -0.81 0.54 -33.51
N GLY A 132 -0.53 -0.18 -34.60
CA GLY A 132 -1.54 -0.82 -35.42
C GLY A 132 -2.47 0.07 -36.25
N GLN A 133 -2.10 0.29 -37.51
CA GLN A 133 -3.06 0.50 -38.59
C GLN A 133 -3.88 -0.78 -38.79
N THR A 134 -5.20 -0.74 -38.69
CA THR A 134 -6.05 -1.73 -39.37
C THR A 134 -7.40 -1.15 -39.80
N THR A 135 -7.55 -1.11 -41.13
CA THR A 135 -8.72 -1.37 -41.97
C THR A 135 -10.09 -0.84 -41.56
N SER A 136 -10.52 0.17 -42.32
CA SER A 136 -11.88 0.68 -42.44
C SER A 136 -12.85 -0.42 -42.93
N GLN A 137 -13.70 -0.92 -42.04
CA GLN A 137 -14.90 -1.69 -42.40
C GLN A 137 -16.05 -1.33 -41.47
N ARG A 138 -17.25 -1.12 -42.04
CA ARG A 138 -18.49 -0.83 -41.31
C ARG A 138 -18.80 -1.98 -40.34
N VAL A 139 -18.89 -1.65 -39.06
CA VAL A 139 -19.22 -2.56 -37.98
C VAL A 139 -20.74 -2.48 -37.75
N PRO A 140 -21.50 -3.58 -37.92
CA PRO A 140 -22.92 -3.61 -37.54
C PRO A 140 -23.06 -3.48 -36.02
N GLU A 141 -24.18 -2.91 -35.52
CA GLU A 141 -24.43 -2.66 -34.09
C GLU A 141 -24.21 -3.90 -33.20
N GLN A 142 -24.40 -5.11 -33.73
CA GLN A 142 -24.10 -6.38 -33.05
C GLN A 142 -22.62 -6.53 -32.66
N ARG A 143 -21.68 -6.14 -33.53
CA ARG A 143 -20.23 -6.21 -33.24
C ARG A 143 -19.80 -5.14 -32.24
N ALA A 144 -20.47 -3.99 -32.18
CA ALA A 144 -20.20 -2.98 -31.15
C ALA A 144 -20.61 -3.49 -29.75
N ALA A 145 -21.69 -4.27 -29.66
CA ALA A 145 -22.08 -4.95 -28.42
C ALA A 145 -21.08 -6.05 -28.04
N GLU A 146 -20.62 -6.86 -29.00
CA GLU A 146 -19.57 -7.88 -28.77
C GLU A 146 -18.25 -7.25 -28.29
N LEU A 147 -17.83 -6.11 -28.88
CA LEU A 147 -16.62 -5.38 -28.47
C LEU A 147 -16.72 -4.85 -27.03
N LYS A 148 -17.89 -4.36 -26.62
CA LYS A 148 -18.13 -3.94 -25.23
C LYS A 148 -18.00 -5.11 -24.27
N LEU A 149 -18.61 -6.25 -24.61
CA LEU A 149 -18.57 -7.46 -23.79
C LEU A 149 -17.14 -7.99 -23.63
N LEU A 150 -16.39 -8.06 -24.74
CA LEU A 150 -14.98 -8.48 -24.72
C LEU A 150 -14.09 -7.53 -23.88
N ASN A 151 -14.37 -6.23 -23.91
CA ASN A 151 -13.64 -5.26 -23.10
C ASN A 151 -13.97 -5.42 -21.61
N ASP A 152 -15.23 -5.68 -21.26
CA ASP A 152 -15.65 -5.96 -19.89
C ASP A 152 -14.99 -7.25 -19.36
N ASP A 153 -14.96 -8.32 -20.16
CA ASP A 153 -14.27 -9.57 -19.83
C ASP A 153 -12.76 -9.37 -19.60
N PHE A 154 -12.11 -8.56 -20.44
CA PHE A 154 -10.68 -8.25 -20.29
C PHE A 154 -10.42 -7.48 -18.98
N ILE A 155 -11.29 -6.53 -18.64
CA ILE A 155 -11.18 -5.75 -17.40
C ILE A 155 -11.38 -6.65 -16.18
N GLU A 156 -12.38 -7.53 -16.21
CA GLU A 156 -12.62 -8.48 -15.12
C GLU A 156 -11.42 -9.42 -14.92
N ALA A 157 -10.86 -9.94 -16.01
CA ALA A 157 -9.66 -10.76 -15.98
C ALA A 157 -8.46 -9.99 -15.40
N GLU A 158 -8.28 -8.70 -15.75
CA GLU A 158 -7.20 -7.87 -15.19
C GLU A 158 -7.36 -7.66 -13.68
N ILE A 159 -8.59 -7.39 -13.21
CA ILE A 159 -8.89 -7.24 -11.78
C ILE A 159 -8.60 -8.55 -11.04
N MET A 160 -9.08 -9.67 -11.58
CA MET A 160 -8.87 -10.99 -11.00
C MET A 160 -7.38 -11.33 -10.93
N LEU A 161 -6.63 -11.06 -12.01
CA LEU A 161 -5.19 -11.28 -12.07
C LEU A 161 -4.46 -10.43 -11.03
N LYS A 162 -4.77 -9.14 -10.90
CA LYS A 162 -4.13 -8.27 -9.88
C LYS A 162 -4.46 -8.69 -8.46
N ASN A 163 -5.70 -9.13 -8.20
CA ASN A 163 -6.09 -9.66 -6.90
C ASN A 163 -5.36 -10.97 -6.59
N LEU A 164 -5.25 -11.87 -7.57
CA LEU A 164 -4.49 -13.11 -7.44
C LEU A 164 -3.00 -12.85 -7.23
N GLN A 165 -2.39 -11.95 -8.00
CA GLN A 165 -0.99 -11.54 -7.82
C GLN A 165 -0.76 -10.99 -6.42
N PHE A 166 -1.64 -10.10 -5.94
CA PHE A 166 -1.54 -9.58 -4.58
C PHE A 166 -1.67 -10.68 -3.52
N ALA A 167 -2.59 -11.64 -3.71
CA ALA A 167 -2.72 -12.79 -2.82
C ALA A 167 -1.47 -13.68 -2.84
N GLN A 168 -0.91 -13.94 -4.02
CA GLN A 168 0.32 -14.72 -4.20
C GLN A 168 1.53 -14.02 -3.56
N GLU A 169 1.70 -12.71 -3.76
CA GLU A 169 2.74 -11.91 -3.09
C GLU A 169 2.63 -11.98 -1.57
N ARG A 170 1.41 -12.00 -1.01
CA ARG A 170 1.21 -12.16 0.44
C ARG A 170 1.50 -13.58 0.90
N ALA A 171 1.06 -14.59 0.16
CA ALA A 171 1.33 -15.98 0.49
C ALA A 171 2.83 -16.27 0.49
N THR A 172 3.57 -15.80 -0.51
CA THR A 172 5.02 -15.93 -0.58
C THR A 172 5.73 -15.20 0.56
N LYS A 173 5.29 -13.97 0.91
CA LYS A 173 5.81 -13.27 2.09
C LYS A 173 5.56 -14.05 3.38
N PHE A 174 4.39 -14.65 3.55
CA PHE A 174 4.04 -15.43 4.73
C PHE A 174 4.90 -16.68 4.89
N VAL A 175 5.02 -17.49 3.83
CA VAL A 175 5.90 -18.67 3.82
C VAL A 175 7.34 -18.27 4.12
N ARG A 176 7.82 -17.17 3.52
CA ARG A 176 9.17 -16.66 3.79
C ARG A 176 9.36 -16.25 5.26
N LEU A 177 8.36 -15.68 5.90
CA LEU A 177 8.42 -15.34 7.33
C LEU A 177 8.49 -16.60 8.21
N GLN A 178 7.77 -17.66 7.86
CA GLN A 178 7.83 -18.94 8.56
C GLN A 178 9.21 -19.60 8.45
N ASP A 179 9.78 -19.60 7.26
CA ASP A 179 11.13 -20.13 7.04
C ASP A 179 12.17 -19.33 7.83
N LEU A 180 12.13 -18.00 7.75
CA LEU A 180 13.06 -17.13 8.49
C LEU A 180 12.93 -17.32 10.01
N PHE A 181 11.71 -17.46 10.53
CA PHE A 181 11.46 -17.65 11.95
C PHE A 181 12.17 -18.89 12.50
N THR A 182 12.22 -19.98 11.74
CA THR A 182 12.89 -21.21 12.18
C THR A 182 14.38 -21.00 12.44
N PHE A 183 15.07 -20.28 11.55
CA PHE A 183 16.48 -19.93 11.73
C PHE A 183 16.69 -18.96 12.89
N GLU A 184 15.78 -18.02 13.07
CA GLU A 184 15.88 -16.99 14.12
C GLU A 184 15.59 -17.55 15.50
N PHE A 185 14.65 -18.49 15.59
CA PHE A 185 14.43 -19.27 16.80
C PHE A 185 15.69 -20.04 17.18
N GLY A 186 16.32 -20.72 16.22
CA GLY A 186 17.60 -21.41 16.44
C GLY A 186 18.72 -20.47 16.89
N ALA A 187 18.87 -19.31 16.24
CA ALA A 187 19.86 -18.31 16.60
C ALA A 187 19.61 -17.72 17.99
N ALA A 188 18.37 -17.37 18.31
CA ALA A 188 18.01 -16.83 19.62
C ALA A 188 18.16 -17.87 20.74
N ALA A 189 17.83 -19.14 20.47
CA ALA A 189 18.03 -20.23 21.42
C ALA A 189 19.52 -20.46 21.72
N THR A 190 20.37 -20.48 20.69
CA THR A 190 21.83 -20.64 20.89
C THR A 190 22.42 -19.46 21.67
N VAL A 191 22.06 -18.22 21.33
CA VAL A 191 22.49 -17.03 22.08
C VAL A 191 22.01 -17.08 23.53
N THR A 192 20.76 -17.49 23.78
CA THR A 192 20.23 -17.62 25.13
C THR A 192 20.99 -18.68 25.94
N CYS A 193 21.27 -19.85 25.35
CA CYS A 193 22.08 -20.89 25.98
C CYS A 193 23.49 -20.39 26.33
N ILE A 194 24.14 -19.66 25.42
CA ILE A 194 25.48 -19.07 25.67
C ILE A 194 25.42 -18.06 26.81
N LEU A 195 24.42 -17.17 26.83
CA LEU A 195 24.26 -16.16 27.88
C LEU A 195 24.00 -16.80 29.26
N VAL A 196 23.17 -17.84 29.31
CA VAL A 196 22.90 -18.60 30.54
C VAL A 196 24.16 -19.33 31.02
N ALA A 197 24.88 -20.01 30.12
CA ALA A 197 26.13 -20.69 30.44
C ALA A 197 27.20 -19.69 30.95
N ALA A 198 27.37 -18.56 30.27
CA ALA A 198 28.28 -17.49 30.69
C ALA A 198 27.86 -16.92 32.06
N GLY A 199 26.58 -16.66 32.29
CA GLY A 199 26.06 -16.19 33.58
C GLY A 199 26.33 -17.18 34.72
N ALA A 200 26.19 -18.48 34.47
CA ALA A 200 26.50 -19.53 35.42
C ALA A 200 28.00 -19.60 35.76
N ILE A 201 28.87 -19.50 34.74
CA ILE A 201 30.34 -19.54 34.91
C ILE A 201 30.85 -18.31 35.66
N TYR A 202 30.41 -17.11 35.26
CA TYR A 202 30.88 -15.84 35.82
C TYR A 202 30.12 -15.39 37.08
N LYS A 203 29.10 -16.15 37.53
CA LYS A 203 28.23 -15.84 38.68
C LYS A 203 27.63 -14.42 38.65
N ARG A 204 27.44 -13.85 37.46
CA ARG A 204 26.86 -12.52 37.25
C ARG A 204 25.41 -12.65 36.79
N LYS A 205 24.50 -11.99 37.50
CA LYS A 205 23.06 -11.98 37.18
C LYS A 205 22.72 -11.07 35.98
N ASP A 206 23.65 -10.20 35.60
CA ASP A 206 23.47 -9.21 34.54
C ASP A 206 23.30 -9.85 33.14
N PHE A 207 23.76 -11.09 32.96
CA PHE A 207 23.57 -11.85 31.71
C PHE A 207 22.11 -12.25 31.44
N ALA A 208 21.22 -12.16 32.44
CA ALA A 208 19.79 -12.39 32.26
C ALA A 208 19.05 -11.22 31.63
N ILE A 209 19.60 -10.00 31.71
CA ILE A 209 18.98 -8.77 31.18
C ILE A 209 18.67 -8.84 29.68
N PRO A 210 19.59 -9.30 28.80
CA PRO A 210 19.31 -9.40 27.35
C PRO A 210 18.35 -10.54 26.96
N ILE A 211 18.02 -11.47 27.86
CA ILE A 211 17.12 -12.59 27.55
C ILE A 211 15.68 -12.12 27.36
N ALA A 212 15.22 -11.13 28.15
CA ALA A 212 13.86 -10.63 28.07
C ALA A 212 13.54 -9.97 26.69
N PRO A 213 14.38 -9.07 26.15
CA PRO A 213 14.20 -8.56 24.79
C PRO A 213 14.24 -9.65 23.70
N LEU A 214 15.06 -10.69 23.86
CA LEU A 214 15.14 -11.80 22.91
C LEU A 214 13.83 -12.61 22.87
N ILE A 215 13.27 -12.96 24.02
CA ILE A 215 11.99 -13.67 24.12
C ILE A 215 10.86 -12.82 23.55
N MET A 216 10.83 -11.53 23.86
CA MET A 216 9.80 -10.62 23.36
C MET A 216 9.90 -10.44 21.84
N GLY A 217 11.11 -10.28 21.31
CA GLY A 217 11.36 -10.23 19.86
C GLY A 217 10.92 -11.51 19.17
N LEU A 218 11.26 -12.68 19.72
CA LEU A 218 10.78 -13.96 19.20
C LEU A 218 9.26 -14.07 19.22
N GLY A 219 8.60 -13.63 20.29
CA GLY A 219 7.13 -13.63 20.40
C GLY A 219 6.46 -12.81 19.30
N TYR A 220 6.95 -11.58 19.04
CA TYR A 220 6.46 -10.75 17.94
C TYR A 220 6.65 -11.43 16.57
N ARG A 221 7.79 -12.08 16.37
CA ARG A 221 8.09 -12.75 15.10
C ARG A 221 7.29 -14.02 14.90
N TYR A 222 7.02 -14.74 15.98
CA TYR A 222 6.10 -15.87 15.97
C TYR A 222 4.69 -15.42 15.59
N ASP A 223 4.18 -14.35 16.19
CA ASP A 223 2.86 -13.80 15.84
C ASP A 223 2.79 -13.35 14.38
N ASN A 224 3.88 -12.79 13.83
CA ASN A 224 3.96 -12.45 12.40
C ASN A 224 3.99 -13.66 11.46
N ALA A 225 4.51 -14.81 11.91
CA ALA A 225 4.73 -15.99 11.06
C ALA A 225 3.61 -17.04 11.18
N PHE A 226 3.00 -17.17 12.35
CA PHE A 226 2.00 -18.20 12.66
C PHE A 226 0.71 -17.64 13.29
N GLY A 227 0.69 -16.35 13.65
CA GLY A 227 -0.46 -15.72 14.28
C GLY A 227 -1.55 -15.29 13.29
N GLU A 228 -2.69 -14.86 13.85
CA GLU A 228 -3.87 -14.40 13.11
C GLU A 228 -3.74 -12.92 12.65
N LYS A 229 -2.54 -12.34 12.73
CA LYS A 229 -2.25 -10.94 12.37
C LYS A 229 -2.83 -10.57 11.00
N HIS A 230 -2.76 -11.48 10.02
CA HIS A 230 -3.26 -11.20 8.68
C HIS A 230 -4.77 -11.02 8.60
N GLU A 231 -5.53 -11.73 9.44
CA GLU A 231 -6.98 -11.60 9.54
C GLU A 231 -7.36 -10.30 10.23
N VAL A 232 -6.69 -9.99 11.36
CA VAL A 232 -6.89 -8.74 12.10
C VAL A 232 -6.56 -7.51 11.25
N VAL A 233 -5.44 -7.54 10.51
CA VAL A 233 -5.07 -6.46 9.59
C VAL A 233 -6.09 -6.33 8.45
N ARG A 234 -6.64 -7.44 7.94
CA ARG A 234 -7.70 -7.41 6.92
C ARG A 234 -8.97 -6.78 7.47
N GLU A 235 -9.43 -7.19 8.64
CA GLU A 235 -10.62 -6.64 9.27
C GLU A 235 -10.48 -5.14 9.58
N HIS A 236 -9.31 -4.73 10.10
CA HIS A 236 -9.00 -3.32 10.31
C HIS A 236 -8.94 -2.52 9.00
N ALA A 237 -8.41 -3.09 7.92
CA ALA A 237 -8.44 -2.45 6.62
C ALA A 237 -9.87 -2.31 6.08
N GLU A 238 -10.70 -3.34 6.21
CA GLU A 238 -12.10 -3.32 5.76
C GLU A 238 -12.95 -2.32 6.55
N THR A 239 -12.74 -2.21 7.85
CA THR A 239 -13.42 -1.21 8.69
C THR A 239 -13.00 0.22 8.31
N LEU A 240 -11.71 0.45 8.04
CA LEU A 240 -11.21 1.73 7.51
C LEU A 240 -11.82 2.09 6.16
N LEU A 241 -11.96 1.10 5.25
CA LEU A 241 -12.59 1.29 3.96
C LEU A 241 -14.09 1.61 4.08
N LYS A 242 -14.82 0.92 4.97
CA LYS A 242 -16.25 1.18 5.22
C LYS A 242 -16.47 2.57 5.86
N ALA A 243 -15.53 3.02 6.69
CA ALA A 243 -15.60 4.32 7.33
C ALA A 243 -15.27 5.50 6.40
N ASN A 244 -14.77 5.25 5.18
CA ASN A 244 -14.29 6.28 4.24
C ASN A 244 -13.35 7.30 4.91
N ASP A 245 -12.37 6.79 5.67
CA ASP A 245 -11.42 7.63 6.41
C ASP A 245 -10.65 8.55 5.45
N GLU A 246 -10.61 9.86 5.76
CA GLU A 246 -9.94 10.86 4.92
C GLU A 246 -8.45 10.60 4.73
N ARG A 247 -7.83 9.83 5.62
CA ARG A 247 -6.41 9.42 5.54
C ARG A 247 -6.12 8.45 4.41
N LEU A 248 -7.15 7.89 3.79
CA LEU A 248 -7.01 6.98 2.66
C LEU A 248 -7.04 7.70 1.31
N LYS A 249 -7.34 9.01 1.29
CA LYS A 249 -7.38 9.81 0.06
C LYS A 249 -6.04 9.75 -0.66
N VAL A 250 -6.10 9.65 -1.98
CA VAL A 250 -4.91 9.58 -2.84
C VAL A 250 -4.24 10.96 -2.88
N VAL A 251 -2.90 10.97 -2.90
CA VAL A 251 -2.09 12.19 -3.01
C VAL A 251 -2.47 12.89 -4.32
N GLY A 252 -3.10 14.06 -4.19
CA GLY A 252 -3.45 14.93 -5.30
C GLY A 252 -4.79 14.63 -5.95
N GLY A 253 -5.64 13.85 -5.27
CA GLY A 253 -7.00 13.54 -5.72
C GLY A 253 -7.07 12.37 -6.71
N PRO A 254 -8.28 12.03 -7.18
CA PRO A 254 -8.45 11.06 -8.23
C PRO A 254 -7.80 11.60 -9.51
N LEU A 255 -6.77 10.92 -10.01
CA LEU A 255 -6.18 11.19 -11.31
C LEU A 255 -7.30 11.32 -12.36
N THR A 256 -7.30 12.40 -13.13
CA THR A 256 -8.33 12.63 -14.16
C THR A 256 -7.73 12.54 -15.56
N LEU A 257 -8.54 12.17 -16.57
CA LEU A 257 -8.10 12.16 -17.98
C LEU A 257 -7.47 13.49 -18.40
N LYS A 258 -8.02 14.61 -17.91
CA LYS A 258 -7.50 15.95 -18.19
C LYS A 258 -6.05 16.15 -17.73
N GLU A 259 -5.68 15.55 -16.59
CA GLU A 259 -4.30 15.63 -16.08
C GLU A 259 -3.36 14.74 -16.90
N VAL A 260 -3.84 13.58 -17.36
CA VAL A 260 -3.08 12.69 -18.24
C VAL A 260 -2.83 13.33 -19.60
N ASP A 261 -3.85 13.97 -20.18
CA ASP A 261 -3.75 14.67 -21.46
C ASP A 261 -2.83 15.89 -21.34
N ALA A 262 -2.97 16.70 -20.28
CA ALA A 262 -2.09 17.82 -20.00
C ALA A 262 -0.62 17.40 -19.78
N TYR A 263 -0.39 16.24 -19.16
CA TYR A 263 0.95 15.66 -19.03
C TYR A 263 1.52 15.24 -20.39
N ARG A 264 0.71 14.58 -21.22
CA ARG A 264 1.11 14.13 -22.56
C ARG A 264 1.48 15.29 -23.47
N GLU A 265 0.69 16.37 -23.47
CA GLU A 265 0.96 17.57 -24.26
C GLU A 265 2.27 18.27 -23.87
N ARG A 266 2.68 18.18 -22.60
CA ARG A 266 3.94 18.78 -22.12
C ARG A 266 5.18 17.95 -22.45
N HIS A 267 5.04 16.62 -22.54
CA HIS A 267 6.19 15.70 -22.61
C HIS A 267 6.37 14.99 -23.95
N PHE A 268 5.38 15.02 -24.85
CA PHE A 268 5.40 14.26 -26.11
C PHE A 268 5.01 15.07 -27.36
N GLN A 269 5.32 16.38 -27.38
CA GLN A 269 5.28 17.17 -28.62
C GLN A 269 6.52 16.93 -29.47
#